data_AF-A0A7K4CNJ6-F1
#
_entry.id   AF-A0A7K4CNJ6-F1
#
_cell.length_a   1.000
_cell.length_b   1.000
_cell.length_c   1.000
_cell.angle_alpha   90.00
_cell.angle_beta   90.00
_cell.angle_gamma   90.00
#
_symmetry.space_group_name_H-M   'P 1'
#
loop_
_entity.id
_entity.type
_entity.pdbx_description
1 polymer ?
#
loop_
_entity_poly.entity_id
_entity_poly.type
_entity_poly.pdbx_seq_one_letter_code
_entity_poly.pdbx_strand_id
1 'polypeptide(L)'
;MTTSGTAGLHGPATTPPAGETKGCAGDGWMPKILTFACNWCSYAGADLAGVSRFQYPPSIRIVRVMCSGRVHPEMVLEGFAHGADAVLVTGCHIGDCHYISGNQYTKSRMAMVPQMLEAIGIDPRRFKLDWVSASEGKRFSELIKAFTRQVQDLGPLRMKIA
;
A
#
# COMPACT_ATOMS: atom_id res chain seq x y z
N MET A 1 28.60 -8.19 -55.77
CA MET A 1 28.11 -6.80 -55.66
C MET A 1 26.59 -6.90 -55.73
N THR A 2 25.78 -6.88 -54.66
CA THR A 2 25.77 -6.03 -53.44
C THR A 2 25.89 -4.54 -53.79
N THR A 3 25.03 -3.61 -53.37
CA THR A 3 23.78 -3.66 -52.58
C THR A 3 22.63 -3.04 -53.42
N SER A 4 21.42 -2.67 -52.98
CA SER A 4 20.75 -2.62 -51.66
C SER A 4 19.24 -2.55 -51.86
N GLY A 5 18.44 -3.14 -50.97
CA GLY A 5 17.00 -2.86 -50.82
C GLY A 5 16.75 -2.01 -49.58
N THR A 6 16.08 -0.87 -49.72
CA THR A 6 15.73 0.01 -48.59
C THR A 6 14.48 -0.50 -47.88
N ALA A 7 14.65 -1.44 -46.96
CA ALA A 7 13.59 -1.87 -46.05
C ALA A 7 13.31 -0.78 -44.99
N GLY A 8 12.04 -0.43 -44.80
CA GLY A 8 11.63 0.66 -43.92
C GLY A 8 11.88 0.37 -42.44
N LEU A 9 12.54 1.32 -41.75
CA LEU A 9 12.78 1.29 -40.30
C LEU A 9 11.54 1.70 -39.49
N HIS A 10 10.39 1.04 -39.70
CA HIS A 10 9.17 1.23 -38.91
C HIS A 10 8.68 -0.13 -38.38
N GLY A 11 9.52 -0.79 -37.58
CA GLY A 11 9.04 -1.84 -36.69
C GLY A 11 8.19 -1.23 -35.58
N PRO A 12 6.99 -1.75 -35.28
CA PRO A 12 6.17 -1.21 -34.20
C PRO A 12 6.88 -1.41 -32.86
N ALA A 13 7.01 -0.34 -32.08
CA ALA A 13 7.48 -0.45 -30.70
C ALA A 13 6.45 -1.23 -29.88
N THR A 14 6.69 -2.53 -29.69
CA THR A 14 5.85 -3.41 -28.88
C THR A 14 6.03 -3.08 -27.40
N THR A 15 5.23 -2.12 -26.92
CA THR A 15 5.03 -1.91 -25.47
C THR A 15 4.65 -3.25 -24.85
N PRO A 16 5.34 -3.72 -23.78
CA PRO A 16 4.99 -4.98 -23.14
C PRO A 16 3.55 -4.92 -22.60
N PRO A 17 2.80 -6.04 -22.61
CA PRO A 17 1.40 -6.06 -22.21
C PRO A 17 1.24 -5.63 -20.75
N ALA A 18 0.23 -4.80 -20.50
CA ALA A 18 -0.14 -4.36 -19.16
C ALA A 18 -0.70 -5.55 -18.34
N GLY A 19 0.18 -6.32 -17.71
CA GLY A 19 -0.19 -7.52 -16.95
C GLY A 19 0.98 -8.28 -16.31
N GLU A 20 2.24 -8.04 -16.70
CA GLU A 20 3.39 -8.75 -16.13
C GLU A 20 3.81 -8.26 -14.73
N THR A 21 2.95 -8.46 -13.73
CA THR A 21 3.43 -8.63 -12.35
C THR A 21 4.09 -10.00 -12.25
N LYS A 22 5.41 -10.06 -12.52
CA LYS A 22 6.24 -11.26 -12.33
C LYS A 22 6.06 -11.77 -10.90
N GLY A 23 5.36 -12.89 -10.73
CA GLY A 23 5.06 -13.48 -9.42
C GLY A 23 6.34 -13.90 -8.71
N CYS A 24 6.53 -13.45 -7.47
CA CYS A 24 7.77 -13.66 -6.72
C CYS A 24 7.72 -14.93 -5.88
N ALA A 25 8.47 -15.95 -6.32
CA ALA A 25 9.05 -17.09 -5.61
C ALA A 25 8.42 -17.59 -4.29
N GLY A 26 7.96 -18.85 -4.29
CA GLY A 26 7.55 -19.60 -3.10
C GLY A 26 6.03 -19.73 -2.97
N ASP A 27 5.50 -20.86 -3.46
CA ASP A 27 4.16 -21.39 -3.15
C ASP A 27 2.98 -20.40 -3.20
N GLY A 28 2.99 -19.45 -4.14
CA GLY A 28 1.84 -18.62 -4.50
C GLY A 28 1.27 -17.72 -3.39
N TRP A 29 2.01 -17.47 -2.31
CA TRP A 29 1.52 -16.66 -1.19
C TRP A 29 1.43 -15.16 -1.55
N MET A 30 0.36 -14.52 -1.09
CA MET A 30 0.10 -13.08 -1.23
C MET A 30 -0.12 -12.48 0.17
N PRO A 31 0.61 -11.43 0.57
CA PRO A 31 0.40 -10.79 1.86
C PRO A 31 -1.02 -10.25 2.02
N LYS A 32 -1.61 -10.49 3.20
CA LYS A 32 -2.87 -9.87 3.63
C LYS A 32 -2.56 -8.53 4.30
N ILE A 33 -2.76 -7.43 3.57
CA ILE A 33 -2.48 -6.09 4.09
C ILE A 33 -3.81 -5.41 4.48
N LEU A 34 -4.01 -5.16 5.77
CA LEU A 34 -5.15 -4.37 6.24
C LEU A 34 -4.85 -2.88 6.05
N THR A 35 -5.67 -2.17 5.28
CA THR A 35 -5.43 -0.76 4.96
C THR A 35 -6.54 0.13 5.51
N PHE A 36 -6.25 0.97 6.50
CA PHE A 36 -7.16 2.04 6.91
C PHE A 36 -6.95 3.26 6.02
N ALA A 37 -8.00 3.74 5.36
CA ALA A 37 -7.93 4.90 4.48
C ALA A 37 -8.94 5.99 4.87
N CYS A 38 -8.48 7.24 4.96
CA CYS A 38 -9.38 8.37 5.19
C CYS A 38 -10.27 8.62 3.97
N ASN A 39 -11.56 8.86 4.20
CA ASN A 39 -12.59 9.05 3.18
C ASN A 39 -12.22 10.18 2.20
N TRP A 40 -11.73 11.31 2.72
CA TRP A 40 -11.58 12.55 1.97
C TRP A 40 -10.37 12.61 1.02
N CYS A 41 -9.30 11.89 1.34
CA CYS A 41 -8.04 11.98 0.60
C CYS A 41 -7.60 10.60 0.11
N SER A 42 -7.17 9.71 1.01
CA SER A 42 -6.50 8.47 0.61
C SER A 42 -7.46 7.43 0.02
N TYR A 43 -8.72 7.42 0.44
CA TYR A 43 -9.76 6.59 -0.18
C TYR A 43 -10.08 7.11 -1.60
N ALA A 44 -10.28 8.42 -1.77
CA ALA A 44 -10.45 9.04 -3.08
C ALA A 44 -9.20 8.86 -4.00
N GLY A 45 -8.00 8.84 -3.43
CA GLY A 45 -6.76 8.48 -4.14
C GLY A 45 -6.76 7.02 -4.61
N ALA A 46 -7.32 6.10 -3.82
CA ALA A 46 -7.54 4.71 -4.25
C ALA A 46 -8.58 4.62 -5.38
N ASP A 47 -9.69 5.34 -5.28
CA ASP A 47 -10.70 5.43 -6.33
C ASP A 47 -10.10 6.00 -7.63
N LEU A 48 -9.30 7.06 -7.54
CA LEU A 48 -8.57 7.63 -8.68
C LEU A 48 -7.56 6.65 -9.27
N ALA A 49 -6.88 5.84 -8.45
CA ALA A 49 -6.02 4.77 -8.95
C ALA A 49 -6.80 3.74 -9.78
N GLY A 50 -8.02 3.40 -9.35
CA GLY A 50 -8.96 2.55 -10.10
C GLY A 50 -9.41 3.19 -11.41
N VAL A 51 -9.90 4.43 -11.38
CA VAL A 51 -10.36 5.19 -12.57
C VAL A 51 -9.24 5.38 -13.59
N SER A 52 -8.03 5.72 -13.14
CA SER A 52 -6.83 5.84 -13.98
C SER A 52 -6.18 4.50 -14.33
N ARG A 53 -6.77 3.37 -13.92
CA ARG A 53 -6.30 2.00 -14.20
C ARG A 53 -4.87 1.70 -13.74
N PHE A 54 -4.36 2.42 -12.74
CA PHE A 54 -3.04 2.19 -12.17
C PHE A 54 -2.99 0.87 -11.40
N GLN A 55 -2.57 -0.20 -12.08
CA GLN A 55 -2.49 -1.54 -11.50
C GLN A 55 -1.54 -1.58 -10.29
N TYR A 56 -1.93 -2.31 -9.25
CA TYR A 56 -1.11 -2.65 -8.07
C TYR A 56 -1.52 -4.04 -7.52
N PRO A 57 -0.70 -4.70 -6.69
CA PRO A 57 -1.00 -6.05 -6.21
C PRO A 57 -2.32 -6.14 -5.40
N PRO A 58 -3.10 -7.24 -5.52
CA PRO A 58 -4.35 -7.44 -4.78
C PRO A 58 -4.15 -7.89 -3.31
N SER A 59 -3.08 -7.40 -2.68
CA SER A 59 -2.67 -7.68 -1.30
C SER A 59 -3.53 -6.94 -0.26
N ILE A 60 -3.97 -5.72 -0.59
CA ILE A 60 -4.68 -4.85 0.36
C ILE A 60 -6.17 -5.16 0.47
N ARG A 61 -6.74 -4.92 1.67
CA ARG A 61 -8.18 -4.75 1.88
C ARG A 61 -8.40 -3.40 2.59
N ILE A 62 -9.20 -2.52 2.00
CA ILE A 62 -9.40 -1.17 2.52
C ILE A 62 -10.58 -1.12 3.50
N VAL A 63 -10.32 -0.65 4.71
CA VAL A 63 -11.33 -0.20 5.67
C VAL A 63 -11.42 1.33 5.58
N ARG A 64 -12.58 1.83 5.13
CA ARG A 64 -12.83 3.27 5.04
C ARG A 64 -13.15 3.86 6.41
N VAL A 65 -12.44 4.92 6.78
CA VAL A 65 -12.72 5.73 7.97
C VAL A 65 -12.88 7.19 7.58
N MET A 66 -13.67 7.99 8.29
CA MET A 66 -13.84 9.41 7.91
C MET A 66 -12.53 10.21 7.99
N CYS A 67 -11.71 9.94 9.00
CA CYS A 67 -10.40 10.55 9.20
C CYS A 67 -9.39 9.49 9.66
N SER A 68 -8.12 9.65 9.31
CA SER A 68 -7.04 8.84 9.90
C SER A 68 -7.01 8.98 11.43
N GLY A 69 -7.46 10.12 11.98
CA GLY A 69 -7.54 10.39 13.41
C GLY A 69 -8.50 9.45 14.17
N ARG A 70 -9.43 8.80 13.45
CA ARG A 70 -10.28 7.72 13.98
C ARG A 70 -9.50 6.45 14.26
N VAL A 71 -8.34 6.25 13.63
CA VAL A 71 -7.50 5.07 13.79
C VAL A 71 -6.71 5.16 15.11
N HIS A 72 -6.75 4.10 15.90
CA HIS A 72 -6.08 3.96 17.18
C HIS A 72 -5.13 2.75 17.12
N PRO A 73 -3.98 2.75 17.82
CA PRO A 73 -3.05 1.63 17.86
C PRO A 73 -3.68 0.29 18.18
N GLU A 74 -4.71 0.22 19.05
CA GLU A 74 -5.39 -1.06 19.31
C GLU A 74 -5.95 -1.68 18.02
N MET A 75 -6.55 -0.89 17.11
CA MET A 75 -7.07 -1.42 15.83
C MET A 75 -5.96 -1.84 14.85
N VAL A 76 -4.72 -1.38 15.04
CA VAL A 76 -3.56 -1.87 14.31
C VAL A 76 -3.13 -3.24 14.87
N LEU A 77 -3.04 -3.35 16.20
CA LEU A 77 -2.70 -4.60 16.90
C LEU A 77 -3.79 -5.68 16.67
N GLU A 78 -5.06 -5.30 16.72
CA GLU A 78 -6.22 -6.13 16.37
C GLU A 78 -6.15 -6.61 14.91
N GLY A 79 -5.70 -5.77 13.98
CA GLY A 79 -5.42 -6.18 12.60
C GLY A 79 -4.42 -7.34 12.50
N PHE A 80 -3.32 -7.27 13.26
CA PHE A 80 -2.38 -8.38 13.37
C PHE A 80 -2.98 -9.58 14.11
N ALA A 81 -3.80 -9.35 15.14
CA ALA A 81 -4.49 -10.42 15.87
C ALA A 81 -5.45 -11.22 14.97
N HIS A 82 -6.11 -10.57 14.01
CA HIS A 82 -6.95 -11.22 13.01
C HIS A 82 -6.18 -11.72 11.76
N GLY A 83 -4.85 -11.83 11.84
CA GLY A 83 -4.03 -12.50 10.83
C GLY A 83 -3.73 -11.65 9.59
N ALA A 84 -3.63 -10.33 9.74
CA ALA A 84 -2.97 -9.48 8.73
C ALA A 84 -1.45 -9.70 8.77
N ASP A 85 -0.83 -9.85 7.60
CA ASP A 85 0.64 -9.92 7.47
C ASP A 85 1.29 -8.54 7.66
N ALA A 86 0.51 -7.48 7.44
CA ALA A 86 0.89 -6.08 7.60
C ALA A 86 -0.33 -5.16 7.73
N VAL A 87 -0.13 -3.98 8.33
CA VAL A 87 -1.15 -2.94 8.47
C VAL A 87 -0.65 -1.61 7.89
N LEU A 88 -1.45 -0.99 7.02
CA LEU A 88 -1.21 0.31 6.42
C LEU A 88 -2.26 1.31 6.93
N VAL A 89 -1.84 2.47 7.39
CA VAL A 89 -2.73 3.60 7.72
C VAL A 89 -2.43 4.74 6.76
N THR A 90 -3.47 5.31 6.16
CA THR A 90 -3.36 6.43 5.21
C THR A 90 -4.30 7.59 5.55
N GLY A 91 -3.81 8.82 5.34
CA GLY A 91 -4.59 10.04 5.52
C GLY A 91 -4.21 11.14 4.54
N CYS A 92 -4.90 12.29 4.65
CA CYS A 92 -4.50 13.53 3.96
C CYS A 92 -3.10 13.97 4.40
N HIS A 93 -2.39 14.73 3.55
CA HIS A 93 -1.13 15.38 3.93
C HIS A 93 -1.29 16.27 5.16
N ILE A 94 -0.21 16.43 5.92
CA ILE A 94 -0.20 17.28 7.12
C ILE A 94 -0.40 18.74 6.68
N GLY A 95 -1.47 19.36 7.18
CA GLY A 95 -1.99 20.66 6.69
C GLY A 95 -3.35 20.51 6.00
N ASP A 96 -3.52 19.47 5.18
CA ASP A 96 -4.69 19.26 4.31
C ASP A 96 -5.79 18.40 4.97
N CYS A 97 -5.84 18.34 6.30
CA CYS A 97 -6.84 17.51 6.96
C CYS A 97 -8.23 18.13 6.81
N HIS A 98 -9.19 17.39 6.25
CA HIS A 98 -10.60 17.80 6.22
C HIS A 98 -11.17 18.12 7.62
N TYR A 99 -10.60 17.50 8.67
CA TYR A 99 -10.93 17.77 10.08
C TYR A 99 -9.79 18.51 10.80
N ILE A 100 -9.10 19.40 10.09
CA ILE A 100 -8.07 20.36 10.56
C ILE A 100 -6.79 19.71 11.11
N SER A 101 -6.88 18.92 12.18
CA SER A 101 -5.74 18.35 12.91
C SER A 101 -5.82 16.83 13.14
N GLY A 102 -6.87 16.15 12.66
CA GLY A 102 -7.06 14.70 12.84
C GLY A 102 -5.87 13.83 12.40
N ASN A 103 -5.18 14.20 11.32
CA ASN A 103 -3.97 13.50 10.86
C ASN A 103 -2.72 13.83 11.69
N GLN A 104 -2.64 15.00 12.32
CA GLN A 104 -1.56 15.36 13.25
C GLN A 104 -1.62 14.47 14.50
N TYR A 105 -2.83 14.28 15.07
CA TYR A 105 -3.03 13.31 16.16
C TYR A 105 -2.70 11.88 15.72
N THR A 106 -3.01 11.50 14.47
CA THR A 106 -2.59 10.19 13.93
C THR A 106 -1.07 10.07 13.91
N LYS A 107 -0.35 11.07 13.42
CA LYS A 107 1.12 11.08 13.33
C LYS A 107 1.76 10.85 14.69
N SER A 108 1.33 11.59 15.72
CA SER A 108 1.87 11.43 17.08
C SER A 108 1.49 10.09 17.70
N ARG A 109 0.23 9.66 17.57
CA ARG A 109 -0.29 8.42 18.18
C ARG A 109 0.30 7.15 17.54
N MET A 110 0.59 7.18 16.25
CA MET A 110 1.17 6.02 15.54
C MET A 110 2.69 5.90 15.70
N ALA A 111 3.36 6.91 16.25
CA ALA A 111 4.81 6.87 16.48
C ALA A 111 5.25 5.76 17.45
N MET A 112 4.38 5.34 18.38
CA MET A 112 4.64 4.25 19.32
C MET A 112 4.30 2.84 18.77
N VAL A 113 3.60 2.74 17.63
CA VAL A 113 3.21 1.44 17.06
C VAL A 113 4.43 0.56 16.72
N PRO A 114 5.51 1.05 16.08
CA PRO A 114 6.74 0.26 15.88
C PRO A 114 7.27 -0.40 17.15
N GLN A 115 7.32 0.34 18.26
CA GLN A 115 7.80 -0.13 19.56
C GLN A 115 6.86 -1.17 20.17
N MET A 116 5.54 -0.98 20.02
CA MET A 116 4.53 -1.96 20.44
C MET A 116 4.66 -3.28 19.66
N LEU A 117 4.98 -3.22 18.36
CA LEU A 117 5.17 -4.41 17.52
C LEU A 117 6.46 -5.15 17.88
N GLU A 118 7.57 -4.44 18.07
CA GLU A 118 8.83 -4.99 18.60
C GLU A 118 8.61 -5.75 19.92
N ALA A 119 7.88 -5.14 20.86
CA ALA A 119 7.60 -5.73 22.17
C ALA A 119 6.79 -7.04 22.12
N ILE A 120 6.03 -7.28 21.05
CA ILE A 120 5.28 -8.54 20.81
C ILE A 120 5.90 -9.43 19.73
N GLY A 121 7.14 -9.15 19.31
CA GLY A 121 7.89 -9.98 18.36
C GLY A 121 7.46 -9.85 16.89
N ILE A 122 6.73 -8.79 16.53
CA ILE A 122 6.35 -8.47 15.15
C ILE A 122 7.35 -7.47 14.58
N ASP A 123 7.92 -7.76 13.40
CA ASP A 123 8.82 -6.83 12.69
C ASP A 123 8.09 -5.49 12.40
N PRO A 124 8.59 -4.34 12.87
CA PRO A 124 7.95 -3.03 12.65
C PRO A 124 7.73 -2.67 11.19
N ARG A 125 8.51 -3.25 10.26
CA ARG A 125 8.35 -3.05 8.81
C ARG A 125 7.04 -3.64 8.28
N ARG A 126 6.27 -4.36 9.11
CA ARG A 126 4.89 -4.78 8.84
C ARG A 126 3.86 -3.68 9.11
N PHE A 127 4.24 -2.55 9.71
CA PHE A 127 3.38 -1.39 9.86
C PHE A 127 3.86 -0.21 9.01
N LYS A 128 2.92 0.58 8.49
CA LYS A 128 3.23 1.85 7.84
C LYS A 128 2.12 2.89 8.04
N LEU A 129 2.53 4.13 8.32
CA LEU A 129 1.70 5.33 8.19
C LEU A 129 2.20 6.13 6.98
N ASP A 130 1.29 6.51 6.08
CA ASP A 130 1.62 7.28 4.87
C ASP A 130 0.53 8.32 4.56
N TRP A 131 0.83 9.30 3.71
CA TRP A 131 -0.06 10.42 3.40
C TRP A 131 -0.32 10.48 1.90
N VAL A 132 -1.60 10.45 1.50
CA VAL A 132 -2.04 10.38 0.10
C VAL A 132 -3.24 11.31 -0.08
N SER A 133 -3.12 12.26 -0.99
CA SER A 133 -4.18 13.19 -1.42
C SER A 133 -5.22 12.49 -2.33
N ALA A 134 -6.36 13.15 -2.55
CA ALA A 134 -7.37 12.66 -3.50
C ALA A 134 -6.88 12.63 -4.96
N SER A 135 -5.91 13.48 -5.34
CA SER A 135 -5.34 13.55 -6.70
C SER A 135 -4.14 12.62 -6.92
N GLU A 136 -3.70 11.90 -5.90
CA GLU A 136 -2.46 11.13 -5.88
C GLU A 136 -2.62 9.63 -6.22
N GLY A 137 -3.55 9.29 -7.14
CA GLY A 137 -3.82 7.87 -7.48
C GLY A 137 -2.61 7.09 -7.99
N LYS A 138 -1.69 7.74 -8.70
CA LYS A 138 -0.41 7.10 -9.11
C LYS A 138 0.44 6.73 -7.89
N ARG A 139 0.65 7.70 -6.98
CA ARG A 139 1.38 7.54 -5.72
C ARG A 139 0.74 6.47 -4.83
N PHE A 140 -0.60 6.39 -4.78
CA PHE A 140 -1.30 5.31 -4.09
C PHE A 140 -0.88 3.94 -4.66
N SER A 141 -0.95 3.75 -5.98
CA SER A 141 -0.53 2.48 -6.62
C SER A 141 0.94 2.13 -6.35
N GLU A 142 1.82 3.13 -6.30
CA GLU A 142 3.25 2.98 -6.04
C GLU A 142 3.54 2.64 -4.57
N LEU A 143 2.81 3.27 -3.64
CA LEU A 143 2.82 2.93 -2.22
C LEU A 143 2.41 1.47 -1.99
N ILE A 144 1.31 1.01 -2.59
CA ILE A 144 0.85 -0.38 -2.44
C ILE A 144 1.87 -1.35 -3.04
N LYS A 145 2.43 -1.06 -4.21
CA LYS A 145 3.52 -1.87 -4.82
C LYS A 145 4.74 -1.97 -3.90
N ALA A 146 5.21 -0.83 -3.38
CA ALA A 146 6.40 -0.79 -2.54
C ALA A 146 6.18 -1.52 -1.21
N PHE A 147 5.06 -1.26 -0.54
CA PHE A 147 4.74 -1.90 0.73
C PHE A 147 4.44 -3.39 0.57
N THR A 148 3.79 -3.82 -0.52
CA THR A 148 3.59 -5.26 -0.79
C THR A 148 4.92 -5.98 -0.95
N ARG A 149 5.88 -5.44 -1.73
CA ARG A 149 7.22 -6.03 -1.86
C ARG A 149 7.93 -6.11 -0.51
N GLN A 150 7.94 -5.02 0.24
CA GLN A 150 8.52 -4.98 1.59
C GLN A 150 7.95 -6.09 2.49
N VAL A 151 6.64 -6.37 2.45
CA VAL A 151 6.02 -7.44 3.24
C VAL A 151 6.27 -8.83 2.65
N GLN A 152 6.42 -8.96 1.33
CA GLN A 152 6.87 -10.20 0.69
C GLN A 152 8.28 -10.59 1.13
N ASP A 153 9.20 -9.64 1.22
CA ASP A 153 10.59 -9.84 1.68
C ASP A 153 10.65 -10.28 3.17
N LEU A 154 9.62 -9.98 3.96
CA LEU A 154 9.46 -10.43 5.35
C LEU A 154 8.79 -11.80 5.49
N GLY A 155 8.19 -12.32 4.42
CA GLY A 155 7.39 -13.54 4.44
C GLY A 155 6.09 -13.46 5.25
N PRO A 156 5.32 -14.57 5.33
CA PRO A 156 4.05 -14.64 6.04
C PRO A 156 4.23 -14.47 7.56
N LEU A 157 3.35 -13.69 8.19
CA LEU A 157 3.34 -13.54 9.65
C LEU A 157 2.67 -14.76 10.29
N ARG A 158 3.47 -15.65 10.88
CA ARG A 158 2.98 -16.86 11.57
C ARG A 158 2.82 -16.61 13.07
N MET A 159 1.91 -15.72 13.46
CA MET A 159 1.52 -15.61 14.86
C MET A 159 0.66 -16.81 15.28
N LYS A 160 1.04 -17.46 16.38
CA LYS A 160 0.14 -18.33 17.14
C LYS A 160 -0.46 -17.48 18.26
N ILE A 161 -1.73 -17.13 18.13
CA ILE A 161 -2.50 -16.59 19.25
C ILE A 161 -3.07 -17.80 19.97
N ALA A 162 -2.72 -17.92 21.25
CA ALA A 162 -3.21 -18.95 22.15
C ALA A 162 -4.46 -18.45 22.89
#